data_AF-A0A9E6DUZ6-F1
#
_entry.id   AF-A0A9E6DUZ6-F1
#
_cell.length_a   1.000
_cell.length_b   1.000
_cell.length_c   1.000
_cell.angle_alpha   90.00
_cell.angle_beta   90.00
_cell.angle_gamma   90.00
#
_symmetry.space_group_name_H-M   'P 1'
#
loop_
_entity.id
_entity.type
_entity.pdbx_description
1 polymer ?
#
loop_
_entity_poly.entity_id
_entity_poly.type
_entity_poly.pdbx_seq_one_letter_code
_entity_poly.pdbx_strand_id
1 'polypeptide(L)'
;MKEVKEGDLDPQKTLVKDLTKRLGASLSSYVVDNFKLDLDSIINTSEIAGTGFDASVWTEKASGKTYVALRGTDFNIQDLLTDSDLALTGGAQDQIASMVNWWLASTTPIGEQALQIKYQVTTTTNFVNWVEAPSIEGTGTLAGIMDISVTGHSLGGHLASAFTRLFGGQWNIEHTSTFNSAGFTASSEAIFNQIEALLGDGMGLGRYPDGNEQSNYFSENGINVVTNTFYFDQIGTRIPLFNEDSSLGVPNHFVAPLTDTLALGNMLAGLDSSFNIAQLNRLMAASSNAADASQETMLDHLGRLFVGDHITETPLGSVVSGRNSDIFYQNLFILQAQLFQNPNDIDLVAKGEYQGMSLVNLGDYTASNTLAENAKTTIGFMYALENLLPFALTNADAVYQAHNKNGQLDPNQFSEQYIGDRAGLLYWKLKYDLTDTSYGSYINPDDFDDTSSFEGNWSYRDLSQNITLNIDGNGTDVYRQIIFGNFYHLLSSHPPPFIKPPKINQQFNAAITSFQLNVQQSSVITDMAATYVHYHRRTGDF
;
A
#
# COMPACT_ATOMS: atom_id res chain seq x y z
N MET A 1 27.13 40.65 -12.95
CA MET A 1 26.19 39.60 -12.49
C MET A 1 24.80 40.12 -12.75
N LYS A 2 24.01 39.47 -13.61
CA LYS A 2 22.61 39.84 -13.83
C LYS A 2 21.79 39.24 -12.69
N GLU A 3 21.04 40.10 -11.99
CA GLU A 3 19.97 39.68 -11.09
C GLU A 3 18.96 38.85 -11.88
N VAL A 4 18.73 37.62 -11.42
CA VAL A 4 17.59 36.81 -11.87
C VAL A 4 16.37 37.39 -11.16
N LYS A 5 15.45 37.98 -11.94
CA LYS A 5 14.15 38.42 -11.45
C LYS A 5 13.28 37.20 -11.18
N GLU A 6 12.46 37.29 -10.14
CA GLU A 6 11.54 36.26 -9.63
C GLU A 6 10.44 35.81 -10.63
N GLY A 7 10.48 36.29 -11.89
CA GLY A 7 9.54 35.97 -12.97
C GLY A 7 10.10 35.11 -14.12
N ASP A 8 11.36 34.65 -14.05
CA ASP A 8 11.99 33.77 -15.06
C ASP A 8 12.09 32.30 -14.61
N LEU A 9 11.41 31.91 -13.54
CA LEU A 9 11.41 30.53 -13.06
C LEU A 9 10.45 29.69 -13.91
N ASP A 10 11.02 28.73 -14.64
CA ASP A 10 10.30 27.66 -15.33
C ASP A 10 9.18 27.11 -14.42
N PRO A 11 7.89 27.27 -14.79
CA PRO A 11 6.77 26.86 -13.96
C PRO A 11 6.82 25.38 -13.56
N GLN A 12 7.41 24.52 -14.40
CA GLN A 12 7.61 23.11 -14.06
C GLN A 12 8.68 22.91 -12.98
N LYS A 13 9.74 23.73 -12.96
CA LYS A 13 10.74 23.69 -11.88
C LYS A 13 10.16 24.15 -10.54
N THR A 14 9.25 25.12 -10.57
CA THR A 14 8.51 25.54 -9.38
C THR A 14 7.59 24.42 -8.88
N LEU A 15 6.88 23.74 -9.79
CA LEU A 15 6.03 22.60 -9.47
C LEU A 15 6.79 21.45 -8.81
N VAL A 16 7.94 21.03 -9.35
CA VAL A 16 8.78 19.99 -8.74
C VAL A 16 9.17 20.37 -7.31
N LYS A 17 9.59 21.62 -7.09
CA LYS A 17 9.99 22.11 -5.77
C LYS A 17 8.85 22.05 -4.76
N ASP A 18 7.64 22.39 -5.17
CA ASP A 18 6.48 22.39 -4.28
C ASP A 18 5.97 20.97 -4.00
N LEU A 19 5.95 20.10 -5.01
CA LEU A 19 5.64 18.68 -4.83
C LEU A 19 6.65 18.00 -3.92
N THR A 20 7.95 18.32 -4.04
CA THR A 20 9.03 17.67 -3.27
C THR A 20 8.82 17.81 -1.77
N LYS A 21 8.29 18.96 -1.31
CA LYS A 21 7.99 19.19 0.11
C LYS A 21 6.92 18.24 0.67
N ARG A 22 6.04 17.71 -0.19
CA ARG A 22 4.91 16.87 0.20
C ARG A 22 5.08 15.40 -0.18
N LEU A 23 5.76 15.11 -1.30
CA LEU A 23 5.83 13.79 -1.90
C LEU A 23 7.22 13.14 -1.78
N GLY A 24 8.26 13.89 -1.41
CA GLY A 24 9.65 13.47 -1.59
C GLY A 24 10.15 13.72 -3.02
N ALA A 25 11.47 13.67 -3.22
CA ALA A 25 12.10 14.04 -4.49
C ALA A 25 11.79 13.04 -5.61
N SER A 26 11.77 11.75 -5.27
CA SER A 26 11.61 10.66 -6.25
C SER A 26 10.23 10.71 -6.88
N LEU A 27 9.17 10.67 -6.06
CA LEU A 27 7.81 10.71 -6.59
C LEU A 27 7.50 12.05 -7.27
N SER A 28 8.01 13.17 -6.74
CA SER A 28 7.80 14.48 -7.39
C SER A 28 8.39 14.53 -8.79
N SER A 29 9.57 13.95 -8.97
CA SER A 29 10.22 13.83 -10.28
C SER A 29 9.37 12.97 -11.20
N TYR A 30 8.94 11.79 -10.74
CA TYR A 30 8.05 10.90 -11.51
C TYR A 30 6.76 11.61 -11.95
N VAL A 31 6.08 12.33 -11.05
CA VAL A 31 4.84 13.05 -11.36
C VAL A 31 5.08 14.11 -12.43
N VAL A 32 6.12 14.93 -12.29
CA VAL A 32 6.40 16.00 -13.26
C VAL A 32 6.96 15.45 -14.57
N ASP A 33 7.62 14.30 -14.56
CA ASP A 33 8.12 13.64 -15.77
C ASP A 33 6.97 13.03 -16.58
N ASN A 34 5.94 12.50 -15.93
CA ASN A 34 4.82 11.80 -16.59
C ASN A 34 3.56 12.64 -16.82
N PHE A 35 3.35 13.69 -16.03
CA PHE A 35 2.14 14.52 -16.10
C PHE A 35 2.47 15.98 -16.36
N LYS A 36 1.59 16.64 -17.09
CA LYS A 36 1.56 18.09 -17.29
C LYS A 36 0.38 18.65 -16.51
N LEU A 37 0.66 19.50 -15.52
CA LEU A 37 -0.37 20.31 -14.86
C LEU A 37 -0.76 21.49 -15.76
N ASP A 38 -2.06 21.67 -15.98
CA ASP A 38 -2.59 22.91 -16.50
C ASP A 38 -2.65 23.95 -15.36
N LEU A 39 -1.70 24.88 -15.35
CA LEU A 39 -1.57 25.88 -14.29
C LEU A 39 -2.72 26.89 -14.28
N ASP A 40 -3.33 27.14 -15.43
CA ASP A 40 -4.45 28.08 -15.57
C ASP A 40 -5.77 27.44 -15.12
N SER A 41 -5.81 26.10 -14.99
CA SER A 41 -6.95 25.35 -14.47
C SER A 41 -7.03 25.34 -12.94
N ILE A 42 -5.96 25.73 -12.23
CA ILE A 42 -5.90 25.62 -10.77
C ILE A 42 -6.90 26.58 -10.13
N ILE A 43 -7.79 26.01 -9.33
CA ILE A 43 -8.61 26.76 -8.39
C ILE A 43 -8.21 26.35 -6.97
N ASN A 44 -8.00 27.35 -6.12
CA ASN A 44 -7.74 27.17 -4.70
C ASN A 44 -8.54 28.23 -3.93
N THR A 45 -9.51 27.77 -3.13
CA THR A 45 -10.34 28.66 -2.34
C THR A 45 -10.11 28.44 -0.86
N SER A 46 -10.09 29.52 -0.09
CA SER A 46 -9.81 29.44 1.36
C SER A 46 -10.82 28.52 2.06
N GLU A 47 -10.31 27.60 2.86
CA GLU A 47 -11.12 26.70 3.71
C GLU A 47 -11.88 27.44 4.83
N ILE A 48 -11.49 28.68 5.15
CA ILE A 48 -12.06 29.47 6.27
C ILE A 48 -12.98 30.58 5.75
N ALA A 49 -12.57 31.25 4.67
CA ALA A 49 -13.25 32.44 4.16
C ALA A 49 -13.79 32.27 2.72
N GLY A 50 -13.49 31.14 2.06
CA GLY A 50 -13.96 30.76 0.74
C GLY A 50 -14.81 29.49 0.82
N THR A 51 -14.94 28.78 -0.29
CA THR A 51 -15.77 27.57 -0.36
C THR A 51 -15.01 26.29 0.03
N GLY A 52 -13.68 26.35 0.15
CA GLY A 52 -12.83 25.17 0.35
C GLY A 52 -12.76 24.24 -0.87
N PHE A 53 -13.29 24.68 -2.02
CA PHE A 53 -13.18 23.93 -3.27
C PHE A 53 -11.82 24.17 -3.93
N ASP A 54 -11.11 23.09 -4.18
CA ASP A 54 -9.83 23.08 -4.88
C ASP A 54 -9.84 22.00 -5.97
N ALA A 55 -9.38 22.36 -7.17
CA ALA A 55 -9.29 21.47 -8.31
C ALA A 55 -8.12 21.82 -9.23
N SER A 56 -7.70 20.84 -10.01
CA SER A 56 -6.67 20.99 -11.03
C SER A 56 -6.87 19.99 -12.16
N VAL A 57 -6.41 20.34 -13.36
CA VAL A 57 -6.43 19.45 -14.52
C VAL A 57 -5.01 19.03 -14.89
N TRP A 58 -4.82 17.72 -15.06
CA TRP A 58 -3.55 17.11 -15.42
C TRP A 58 -3.69 16.35 -16.72
N THR A 59 -2.67 16.41 -17.58
CA THR A 59 -2.60 15.59 -18.79
C THR A 59 -1.42 14.64 -18.66
N GLU A 60 -1.68 13.34 -18.80
CA GLU A 60 -0.62 12.34 -18.95
C GLU A 60 0.11 12.56 -20.26
N LYS A 61 1.44 12.69 -20.22
CA LYS A 61 2.24 13.03 -21.38
C LYS A 61 2.33 11.91 -22.41
N ALA A 62 2.28 10.66 -21.96
CA ALA A 62 2.42 9.49 -22.83
C ALA A 62 1.16 9.25 -23.67
N SER A 63 -0.01 9.20 -23.02
CA SER A 63 -1.29 8.90 -23.66
C SER A 63 -2.07 10.14 -24.14
N GLY A 64 -1.82 11.31 -23.55
CA GLY A 64 -2.67 12.50 -23.71
C GLY A 64 -3.95 12.47 -22.86
N LYS A 65 -4.15 11.44 -22.03
CA LYS A 65 -5.32 11.32 -21.15
C LYS A 65 -5.38 12.46 -20.16
N THR A 66 -6.56 13.03 -19.99
CA THR A 66 -6.79 14.20 -19.14
C THR A 66 -7.52 13.80 -17.86
N TYR A 67 -7.06 14.31 -16.72
CA TYR A 67 -7.54 14.01 -15.39
C TYR A 67 -8.01 15.29 -14.72
N VAL A 68 -9.27 15.31 -14.28
CA VAL A 68 -9.80 16.32 -13.37
C VAL A 68 -9.62 15.82 -11.95
N ALA A 69 -8.71 16.44 -11.19
CA ALA A 69 -8.39 16.07 -9.83
C ALA A 69 -9.05 17.04 -8.84
N LEU A 70 -9.93 16.49 -7.99
CA LEU A 70 -10.70 17.24 -6.99
C LEU A 70 -10.15 16.94 -5.60
N ARG A 71 -9.74 17.99 -4.89
CA ARG A 71 -9.08 17.87 -3.59
C ARG A 71 -10.09 17.47 -2.51
N GLY A 72 -9.65 16.66 -1.56
CA GLY A 72 -10.35 16.48 -0.29
C GLY A 72 -10.04 17.58 0.73
N THR A 73 -10.70 17.53 1.87
CA THR A 73 -10.59 18.51 2.97
C THR A 73 -9.21 18.51 3.64
N ASP A 74 -8.68 19.69 3.98
CA ASP A 74 -7.39 19.86 4.69
C ASP A 74 -7.47 19.84 6.23
N PHE A 75 -8.64 19.56 6.81
CA PHE A 75 -8.86 19.60 8.26
C PHE A 75 -8.47 18.31 8.98
N ASN A 76 -8.36 18.41 10.31
CA ASN A 76 -8.19 17.26 11.19
C ASN A 76 -9.32 16.25 10.93
N ILE A 77 -8.96 15.02 10.54
CA ILE A 77 -9.94 13.97 10.23
C ILE A 77 -10.83 13.70 11.45
N GLN A 78 -10.34 13.93 12.68
CA GLN A 78 -11.15 13.82 13.90
C GLN A 78 -12.33 14.81 13.95
N ASP A 79 -12.19 16.01 13.35
CA ASP A 79 -13.29 16.96 13.21
C ASP A 79 -14.27 16.46 12.15
N LEU A 80 -13.79 15.89 11.02
CA LEU A 80 -14.64 15.23 10.02
C LEU A 80 -15.44 14.05 10.59
N LEU A 81 -14.90 13.33 11.59
CA LEU A 81 -15.59 12.27 12.32
C LEU A 81 -16.71 12.80 13.22
N THR A 82 -16.46 13.93 13.88
CA THR A 82 -17.43 14.55 14.79
C THR A 82 -18.55 15.23 14.01
N ASP A 83 -18.19 15.78 12.85
CA ASP A 83 -19.04 16.54 11.97
C ASP A 83 -19.40 15.73 10.71
N SER A 84 -19.75 14.44 10.84
CA SER A 84 -20.21 13.61 9.70
C SER A 84 -21.44 14.20 8.95
N ASP A 85 -22.06 15.25 9.50
CA ASP A 85 -23.01 16.15 8.84
C ASP A 85 -22.37 17.06 7.76
N LEU A 86 -21.05 17.29 7.73
CA LEU A 86 -20.35 18.19 6.80
C LEU A 86 -20.38 17.71 5.35
N ALA A 87 -20.49 16.40 5.10
CA ALA A 87 -20.61 15.89 3.74
C ALA A 87 -21.90 16.37 3.03
N LEU A 88 -22.88 16.90 3.78
CA LEU A 88 -24.15 17.39 3.22
C LEU A 88 -24.74 18.65 3.89
N THR A 89 -24.03 19.31 4.81
CA THR A 89 -24.36 20.66 5.28
C THR A 89 -23.66 21.72 4.42
N GLY A 90 -23.90 23.02 4.69
CA GLY A 90 -23.62 24.14 3.78
C GLY A 90 -22.26 24.15 3.06
N GLY A 91 -21.20 23.61 3.68
CA GLY A 91 -19.87 23.50 3.06
C GLY A 91 -19.82 22.62 1.80
N ALA A 92 -20.49 21.46 1.79
CA ALA A 92 -20.54 20.62 0.58
C ALA A 92 -21.33 21.28 -0.56
N GLN A 93 -22.36 22.07 -0.21
CA GLN A 93 -23.14 22.84 -1.19
C GLN A 93 -22.31 23.97 -1.81
N ASP A 94 -21.52 24.67 -1.01
CA ASP A 94 -20.57 25.68 -1.49
C ASP A 94 -19.53 25.08 -2.45
N GLN A 95 -19.02 23.88 -2.14
CA GLN A 95 -18.07 23.19 -2.99
C GLN A 95 -18.70 22.68 -4.30
N ILE A 96 -19.92 22.14 -4.27
CA ILE A 96 -20.66 21.74 -5.49
C ILE A 96 -20.91 22.96 -6.38
N ALA A 97 -21.37 24.08 -5.81
CA ALA A 97 -21.59 25.31 -6.59
C ALA A 97 -20.28 25.80 -7.23
N SER A 98 -19.19 25.79 -6.48
CA SER A 98 -17.87 26.19 -6.95
C SER A 98 -17.35 25.29 -8.05
N MET A 99 -17.51 23.96 -7.89
CA MET A 99 -17.12 22.96 -8.88
C MET A 99 -17.86 23.19 -10.20
N VAL A 100 -19.18 23.34 -10.15
CA VAL A 100 -19.99 23.58 -11.36
C VAL A 100 -19.59 24.88 -12.04
N ASN A 101 -19.48 25.96 -11.26
CA ASN A 101 -19.14 27.28 -11.76
C ASN A 101 -17.75 27.34 -12.38
N TRP A 102 -16.76 26.72 -11.72
CA TRP A 102 -15.39 26.60 -12.22
C TRP A 102 -15.33 25.80 -13.52
N TRP A 103 -15.99 24.65 -13.57
CA TRP A 103 -15.97 23.80 -14.75
C TRP A 103 -16.60 24.47 -15.96
N LEU A 104 -17.79 25.07 -15.79
CA LEU A 104 -18.49 25.76 -16.87
C LEU A 104 -17.72 27.01 -17.34
N ALA A 105 -17.16 27.79 -16.42
CA ALA A 105 -16.33 28.94 -16.78
C ALA A 105 -15.08 28.51 -17.57
N SER A 106 -14.42 27.44 -17.12
CA SER A 106 -13.18 26.96 -17.72
C SER A 106 -13.37 26.34 -19.11
N THR A 107 -14.51 25.69 -19.34
CA THR A 107 -14.81 25.01 -20.61
C THR A 107 -15.55 25.88 -21.62
N THR A 108 -16.14 27.00 -21.18
CA THR A 108 -16.76 27.98 -22.07
C THR A 108 -15.67 28.83 -22.75
N PRO A 109 -15.68 29.00 -24.09
CA PRO A 109 -14.71 29.82 -24.81
C PRO A 109 -14.70 31.29 -24.36
N ILE A 110 -13.55 31.96 -24.53
CA ILE A 110 -13.41 33.40 -24.32
C ILE A 110 -14.38 34.15 -25.25
N GLY A 111 -15.08 35.16 -24.69
CA GLY A 111 -16.10 35.93 -25.40
C GLY A 111 -17.51 35.33 -25.38
N GLU A 112 -17.69 34.13 -24.81
CA GLU A 112 -18.99 33.52 -24.56
C GLU A 112 -19.38 33.62 -23.08
N GLN A 113 -20.68 33.61 -22.78
CA GLN A 113 -21.17 33.67 -21.39
C GLN A 113 -21.33 32.26 -20.81
N ALA A 114 -20.59 31.95 -19.76
CA ALA A 114 -20.72 30.74 -18.98
C ALA A 114 -21.88 30.84 -17.97
N LEU A 115 -22.75 29.83 -17.96
CA LEU A 115 -23.78 29.66 -16.93
C LEU A 115 -23.11 29.57 -15.54
N GLN A 116 -23.74 30.16 -14.53
CA GLN A 116 -23.32 30.07 -13.14
C GLN A 116 -24.52 29.70 -12.28
N ILE A 117 -24.29 28.97 -11.19
CA ILE A 117 -25.31 28.55 -10.23
C ILE A 117 -24.97 29.02 -8.82
N LYS A 118 -25.98 29.06 -7.96
CA LYS A 118 -25.86 29.25 -6.51
C LYS A 118 -27.03 28.59 -5.81
N TYR A 119 -26.91 28.36 -4.51
CA TYR A 119 -28.06 27.99 -3.69
C TYR A 119 -28.52 29.15 -2.82
N GLN A 120 -29.79 29.09 -2.42
CA GLN A 120 -30.42 30.02 -1.51
C GLN A 120 -31.03 29.23 -0.35
N VAL A 121 -30.74 29.66 0.88
CA VAL A 121 -31.35 29.08 2.08
C VAL A 121 -32.57 29.91 2.46
N THR A 122 -33.75 29.29 2.46
CA THR A 122 -34.97 29.95 2.92
C THR A 122 -35.02 29.96 4.44
N THR A 123 -34.95 31.15 5.06
CA THR A 123 -34.80 31.34 6.51
C THR A 123 -35.96 30.81 7.37
N THR A 124 -37.10 30.47 6.76
CA THR A 124 -38.29 29.98 7.47
C THR A 124 -38.41 28.45 7.50
N THR A 125 -37.74 27.74 6.59
CA THR A 125 -37.84 26.27 6.46
C THR A 125 -36.50 25.56 6.42
N ASN A 126 -35.37 26.31 6.40
CA ASN A 126 -34.03 25.81 6.09
C ASN A 126 -33.97 24.99 4.79
N PHE A 127 -34.89 25.26 3.86
CA PHE A 127 -34.92 24.61 2.57
C PHE A 127 -33.88 25.26 1.64
N VAL A 128 -33.07 24.42 1.01
CA VAL A 128 -32.04 24.81 0.03
C VAL A 128 -32.65 24.75 -1.36
N ASN A 129 -32.65 25.87 -2.06
CA ASN A 129 -33.12 25.99 -3.44
C ASN A 129 -31.98 26.43 -4.35
N TRP A 130 -31.74 25.69 -5.43
CA TRP A 130 -30.72 26.04 -6.42
C TRP A 130 -31.30 26.96 -7.49
N VAL A 131 -30.53 27.98 -7.87
CA VAL A 131 -30.92 28.98 -8.87
C VAL A 131 -29.72 29.39 -9.71
N GLU A 132 -30.00 29.96 -10.89
CA GLU A 132 -28.97 30.62 -11.69
C GLU A 132 -28.38 31.83 -10.94
N ALA A 133 -27.07 31.98 -11.06
CA ALA A 133 -26.33 33.18 -10.70
C ALA A 133 -26.05 33.99 -11.98
N PRO A 134 -25.67 35.28 -11.87
CA PRO A 134 -25.24 36.05 -13.04
C PRO A 134 -24.14 35.32 -13.81
N SER A 135 -24.32 35.17 -15.12
CA SER A 135 -23.31 34.55 -15.98
C SER A 135 -22.03 35.37 -16.00
N ILE A 136 -20.91 34.70 -16.23
CA ILE A 136 -19.59 35.32 -16.39
C ILE A 136 -19.04 35.02 -17.78
N GLU A 137 -18.05 35.77 -18.22
CA GLU A 137 -17.32 35.42 -19.45
C GLU A 137 -16.54 34.13 -19.22
N GLY A 138 -16.58 33.22 -20.20
CA GLY A 138 -15.78 32.00 -20.20
C GLY A 138 -14.29 32.31 -20.19
N THR A 139 -13.49 31.53 -19.47
CA THR A 139 -12.03 31.70 -19.45
C THR A 139 -11.38 30.98 -20.63
N GLY A 140 -12.07 30.00 -21.21
CA GLY A 140 -11.57 29.18 -22.32
C GLY A 140 -10.38 28.29 -21.98
N THR A 141 -9.96 28.21 -20.71
CA THR A 141 -8.77 27.46 -20.28
C THR A 141 -8.81 25.99 -20.71
N LEU A 142 -9.99 25.37 -20.56
CA LEU A 142 -10.27 23.97 -20.84
C LEU A 142 -11.18 23.82 -22.06
N ALA A 143 -11.32 24.86 -22.89
CA ALA A 143 -12.17 24.83 -24.06
C ALA A 143 -11.67 23.74 -25.03
N GLY A 144 -12.59 22.85 -25.45
CA GLY A 144 -12.30 21.75 -26.36
C GLY A 144 -11.84 20.44 -25.71
N ILE A 145 -11.72 20.38 -24.38
CA ILE A 145 -11.54 19.13 -23.65
C ILE A 145 -12.89 18.39 -23.60
N MET A 146 -12.92 17.17 -24.14
CA MET A 146 -14.12 16.33 -24.20
C MET A 146 -13.95 15.00 -23.46
N ASP A 147 -12.77 14.38 -23.58
CA ASP A 147 -12.44 13.10 -22.97
C ASP A 147 -11.65 13.31 -21.67
N ILE A 148 -12.22 12.88 -20.55
CA ILE A 148 -11.63 13.09 -19.23
C ILE A 148 -11.80 11.86 -18.33
N SER A 149 -10.90 11.70 -17.38
CA SER A 149 -11.09 10.90 -16.18
C SER A 149 -11.19 11.82 -14.97
N VAL A 150 -11.96 11.41 -13.96
CA VAL A 150 -12.19 12.24 -12.77
C VAL A 150 -11.70 11.48 -11.55
N THR A 151 -10.99 12.17 -10.66
CA THR A 151 -10.44 11.54 -9.46
C THR A 151 -10.57 12.42 -8.24
N GLY A 152 -10.75 11.81 -7.07
CA GLY A 152 -10.81 12.52 -5.81
C GLY A 152 -10.77 11.62 -4.59
N HIS A 153 -10.28 12.17 -3.48
CA HIS A 153 -10.17 11.49 -2.18
C HIS A 153 -11.07 12.16 -1.14
N SER A 154 -11.66 11.39 -0.21
CA SER A 154 -12.51 11.94 0.86
C SER A 154 -13.68 12.74 0.27
N LEU A 155 -13.87 14.00 0.69
CA LEU A 155 -14.82 14.95 0.10
C LEU A 155 -14.55 15.20 -1.39
N GLY A 156 -13.29 15.16 -1.84
CA GLY A 156 -12.95 15.21 -3.26
C GLY A 156 -13.50 14.02 -4.04
N GLY A 157 -13.62 12.84 -3.41
CA GLY A 157 -14.26 11.66 -4.00
C GLY A 157 -15.78 11.83 -4.14
N HIS A 158 -16.41 12.51 -3.17
CA HIS A 158 -17.81 12.92 -3.27
C HIS A 158 -18.01 13.89 -4.43
N LEU A 159 -17.16 14.92 -4.54
CA LEU A 159 -17.19 15.86 -5.65
C LEU A 159 -16.92 15.18 -7.01
N ALA A 160 -16.02 14.19 -7.07
CA ALA A 160 -15.74 13.44 -8.30
C ALA A 160 -16.96 12.66 -8.79
N SER A 161 -17.67 12.02 -7.86
CA SER A 161 -18.92 11.32 -8.17
C SER A 161 -20.01 12.30 -8.61
N ALA A 162 -20.12 13.46 -7.95
CA ALA A 162 -21.05 14.53 -8.27
C ALA A 162 -20.77 15.16 -9.65
N PHE A 163 -19.49 15.35 -9.97
CA PHE A 163 -19.03 15.85 -11.26
C PHE A 163 -19.53 14.92 -12.37
N THR A 164 -19.32 13.61 -12.23
CA THR A 164 -19.76 12.63 -13.22
C THR A 164 -21.27 12.59 -13.36
N ARG A 165 -22.00 12.67 -12.25
CA ARG A 165 -23.48 12.80 -12.25
C ARG A 165 -23.96 14.00 -13.05
N LEU A 166 -23.31 15.15 -12.88
CA LEU A 166 -23.76 16.45 -13.41
C LEU A 166 -23.27 16.76 -14.82
N PHE A 167 -22.18 16.14 -15.26
CA PHE A 167 -21.52 16.47 -16.53
C PHE A 167 -21.31 15.29 -17.48
N GLY A 168 -21.54 14.04 -17.04
CA GLY A 168 -21.30 12.85 -17.86
C GLY A 168 -22.26 12.67 -19.04
N GLY A 169 -23.29 13.52 -19.18
CA GLY A 169 -24.11 13.55 -20.39
C GLY A 169 -23.48 14.35 -21.53
N GLN A 170 -22.72 15.40 -21.20
CA GLN A 170 -22.06 16.28 -22.18
C GLN A 170 -20.58 15.92 -22.41
N TRP A 171 -19.84 15.56 -21.36
CA TRP A 171 -18.43 15.16 -21.47
C TRP A 171 -18.28 13.65 -21.46
N ASN A 172 -17.35 13.14 -22.25
CA ASN A 172 -16.99 11.73 -22.22
C ASN A 172 -16.09 11.47 -21.00
N ILE A 173 -16.73 11.07 -19.91
CA ILE A 173 -16.03 10.68 -18.69
C ILE A 173 -15.65 9.21 -18.82
N GLU A 174 -14.39 8.96 -19.20
CA GLU A 174 -13.87 7.61 -19.42
C GLU A 174 -13.99 6.74 -18.17
N HIS A 175 -13.65 7.32 -17.00
CA HIS A 175 -13.81 6.65 -15.72
C HIS A 175 -13.71 7.65 -14.54
N THR A 176 -14.39 7.34 -13.45
CA THR A 176 -14.29 8.06 -12.17
C THR A 176 -13.62 7.17 -11.11
N SER A 177 -12.48 7.60 -10.58
CA SER A 177 -11.74 6.85 -9.56
C SER A 177 -11.75 7.62 -8.23
N THR A 178 -12.43 7.08 -7.23
CA THR A 178 -12.53 7.71 -5.91
C THR A 178 -11.80 6.91 -4.85
N PHE A 179 -11.23 7.61 -3.86
CA PHE A 179 -10.47 7.01 -2.76
C PHE A 179 -11.07 7.44 -1.42
N ASN A 180 -11.49 6.48 -0.58
CA ASN A 180 -12.16 6.75 0.70
C ASN A 180 -13.27 7.80 0.56
N SER A 181 -14.13 7.66 -0.46
CA SER A 181 -15.16 8.65 -0.78
C SER A 181 -16.20 8.76 0.34
N ALA A 182 -16.72 9.97 0.58
CA ALA A 182 -17.79 10.19 1.57
C ALA A 182 -19.15 9.62 1.13
N GLY A 183 -19.38 9.42 -0.17
CA GLY A 183 -20.68 8.98 -0.68
C GLY A 183 -21.78 10.04 -0.57
N PHE A 184 -23.05 9.62 -0.68
CA PHE A 184 -24.23 10.50 -0.67
C PHE A 184 -25.29 9.99 0.31
N THR A 185 -26.32 10.77 0.60
CA THR A 185 -27.51 10.25 1.31
C THR A 185 -28.71 10.22 0.38
N ALA A 186 -29.80 9.60 0.83
CA ALA A 186 -31.06 9.53 0.08
C ALA A 186 -31.62 10.90 -0.33
N SER A 187 -31.28 12.00 0.37
CA SER A 187 -31.75 13.35 0.02
C SER A 187 -30.92 14.04 -1.07
N SER A 188 -29.70 13.55 -1.34
CA SER A 188 -28.78 14.13 -2.32
C SER A 188 -29.34 14.12 -3.75
N GLU A 189 -30.14 13.11 -4.11
CA GLU A 189 -30.74 13.01 -5.45
C GLU A 189 -31.65 14.21 -5.78
N ALA A 190 -32.43 14.69 -4.81
CA ALA A 190 -33.29 15.85 -5.01
C ALA A 190 -32.49 17.15 -5.23
N ILE A 191 -31.29 17.24 -4.66
CA ILE A 191 -30.37 18.36 -4.88
C ILE A 191 -29.79 18.27 -6.29
N PHE A 192 -29.29 17.11 -6.71
CA PHE A 192 -28.72 16.95 -8.05
C PHE A 192 -29.74 17.17 -9.15
N ASN A 193 -31.00 16.73 -8.97
CA ASN A 193 -32.06 17.00 -9.92
C ASN A 193 -32.38 18.50 -10.07
N GLN A 194 -32.27 19.30 -9.00
CA GLN A 194 -32.42 20.76 -9.10
C GLN A 194 -31.26 21.39 -9.89
N ILE A 195 -30.03 20.96 -9.61
CA ILE A 195 -28.84 21.48 -10.32
C ILE A 195 -28.92 21.10 -11.80
N GLU A 196 -29.19 19.84 -12.12
CA GLU A 196 -29.32 19.34 -13.50
C GLU A 196 -30.39 20.10 -14.29
N ALA A 197 -31.52 20.44 -13.66
CA ALA A 197 -32.55 21.26 -14.29
C ALA A 197 -32.07 22.68 -14.66
N LEU A 198 -31.13 23.25 -13.90
CA LEU A 198 -30.51 24.54 -14.24
C LEU A 198 -29.47 24.39 -15.36
N LEU A 199 -28.73 23.28 -15.37
CA LEU A 199 -27.71 23.00 -16.37
C LEU A 199 -28.30 22.71 -17.76
N GLY A 200 -29.52 22.17 -17.80
CA GLY A 200 -30.26 21.89 -19.02
C GLY A 200 -30.13 20.44 -19.50
N ASP A 201 -31.04 20.06 -20.40
CA ASP A 201 -31.17 18.70 -20.91
C ASP A 201 -29.87 18.22 -21.58
N GLY A 202 -29.40 17.03 -21.19
CA GLY A 202 -28.23 16.39 -21.76
C GLY A 202 -26.89 16.76 -21.13
N MET A 203 -26.86 17.68 -20.15
CA MET A 203 -25.63 17.98 -19.40
C MET A 203 -25.22 16.81 -18.50
N GLY A 204 -26.14 16.37 -17.66
CA GLY A 204 -25.91 15.30 -16.68
C GLY A 204 -26.32 13.92 -17.18
N LEU A 205 -25.96 12.90 -16.39
CA LEU A 205 -26.32 11.50 -16.66
C LEU A 205 -27.78 11.16 -16.34
N GLY A 206 -28.51 12.03 -15.64
CA GLY A 206 -29.81 11.70 -15.04
C GLY A 206 -29.77 10.65 -13.92
N ARG A 207 -28.59 10.13 -13.55
CA ARG A 207 -28.36 9.13 -12.50
C ARG A 207 -26.93 9.19 -11.97
N TYR A 208 -26.68 8.68 -10.77
CA TYR A 208 -25.29 8.46 -10.32
C TYR A 208 -24.56 7.49 -11.26
N PRO A 209 -23.22 7.65 -11.41
CA PRO A 209 -22.43 6.71 -12.19
C PRO A 209 -22.52 5.28 -11.61
N ASP A 210 -22.53 4.30 -12.49
CA ASP A 210 -22.64 2.89 -12.15
C ASP A 210 -21.27 2.22 -11.96
N GLY A 211 -21.27 0.91 -11.70
CA GLY A 211 -20.05 0.16 -11.41
C GLY A 211 -19.06 0.05 -12.57
N ASN A 212 -19.46 0.32 -13.81
CA ASN A 212 -18.56 0.37 -14.96
C ASN A 212 -17.97 1.77 -15.18
N GLU A 213 -18.65 2.81 -14.69
CA GLU A 213 -18.26 4.21 -14.87
C GLU A 213 -17.44 4.73 -13.68
N GLN A 214 -17.61 4.13 -12.49
CA GLN A 214 -16.90 4.53 -11.28
C GLN A 214 -16.37 3.34 -10.47
N SER A 215 -15.10 3.46 -10.05
CA SER A 215 -14.49 2.63 -9.01
C SER A 215 -14.28 3.45 -7.74
N ASN A 216 -14.74 2.91 -6.62
CA ASN A 216 -14.61 3.51 -5.29
C ASN A 216 -13.70 2.64 -4.43
N TYR A 217 -12.42 3.00 -4.44
CA TYR A 217 -11.39 2.37 -3.64
C TYR A 217 -11.51 2.82 -2.19
N PHE A 218 -11.48 1.88 -1.26
CA PHE A 218 -11.54 2.20 0.17
C PHE A 218 -10.56 1.35 0.98
N SER A 219 -10.06 1.93 2.07
CA SER A 219 -9.21 1.26 3.03
C SER A 219 -9.89 0.03 3.62
N GLU A 220 -9.29 -1.14 3.46
CA GLU A 220 -9.84 -2.41 3.96
C GLU A 220 -9.71 -2.52 5.48
N ASN A 221 -8.63 -2.00 6.04
CA ASN A 221 -8.28 -2.16 7.45
C ASN A 221 -8.71 -0.96 8.30
N GLY A 222 -9.16 -1.28 9.53
CA GLY A 222 -9.58 -0.36 10.57
C GLY A 222 -10.91 0.37 10.31
N ILE A 223 -11.19 1.42 11.10
CA ILE A 223 -12.54 2.02 11.15
C ILE A 223 -12.75 3.01 9.99
N ASN A 224 -13.64 2.64 9.08
CA ASN A 224 -14.12 3.48 7.98
C ASN A 224 -15.37 4.28 8.37
N VAL A 225 -15.19 5.47 8.95
CA VAL A 225 -16.34 6.29 9.40
C VAL A 225 -16.92 7.12 8.26
N VAL A 226 -16.10 7.63 7.35
CA VAL A 226 -16.55 8.49 6.23
C VAL A 226 -16.97 7.65 5.02
N THR A 227 -16.18 6.63 4.67
CA THR A 227 -16.49 5.66 3.60
C THR A 227 -17.28 4.46 4.15
N ASN A 228 -18.53 4.70 4.57
CA ASN A 228 -19.39 3.67 5.14
C ASN A 228 -20.65 3.41 4.30
N THR A 229 -21.29 2.26 4.51
CA THR A 229 -22.58 1.88 3.86
C THR A 229 -23.77 1.84 4.81
N PHE A 230 -23.60 2.27 6.06
CA PHE A 230 -24.70 2.29 7.04
C PHE A 230 -25.48 3.62 7.02
N TYR A 231 -24.82 4.70 6.59
CA TYR A 231 -25.38 6.05 6.52
C TYR A 231 -25.27 6.67 5.12
N PHE A 232 -24.21 6.34 4.38
CA PHE A 232 -24.00 6.85 3.03
C PHE A 232 -24.18 5.77 1.95
N ASP A 233 -24.79 6.17 0.85
CA ASP A 233 -24.78 5.45 -0.41
C ASP A 233 -23.41 5.65 -1.08
N GLN A 234 -22.66 4.56 -1.18
CA GLN A 234 -21.37 4.53 -1.85
C GLN A 234 -21.59 4.30 -3.35
N ILE A 235 -21.01 5.16 -4.18
CA ILE A 235 -21.25 5.16 -5.63
C ILE A 235 -20.18 4.34 -6.36
N GLY A 236 -20.59 3.68 -7.45
CA GLY A 236 -19.74 2.83 -8.26
C GLY A 236 -19.42 1.48 -7.62
N THR A 237 -18.41 0.80 -8.19
CA THR A 237 -17.92 -0.48 -7.68
C THR A 237 -17.04 -0.22 -6.47
N ARG A 238 -17.43 -0.74 -5.30
CA ARG A 238 -16.58 -0.68 -4.10
C ARG A 238 -15.45 -1.69 -4.21
N ILE A 239 -14.22 -1.22 -4.10
CA ILE A 239 -13.02 -2.05 -4.21
C ILE A 239 -12.20 -1.88 -2.92
N PRO A 240 -12.06 -2.94 -2.09
CA PRO A 240 -11.20 -2.85 -0.91
C PRO A 240 -9.75 -2.75 -1.36
N LEU A 241 -8.98 -1.89 -0.70
CA LEU A 241 -7.54 -1.81 -0.83
C LEU A 241 -6.91 -1.98 0.52
N PHE A 242 -5.94 -2.89 0.60
CA PHE A 242 -5.12 -3.01 1.79
C PHE A 242 -4.46 -1.67 2.10
N ASN A 243 -4.55 -1.29 3.37
CA ASN A 243 -3.81 -0.21 3.97
C ASN A 243 -3.23 -0.70 5.29
N GLU A 244 -2.09 -0.15 5.63
CA GLU A 244 -1.55 -0.29 6.97
C GLU A 244 -2.41 0.50 7.95
N ASP A 245 -2.70 -0.12 9.10
CA ASP A 245 -3.40 0.54 10.20
C ASP A 245 -2.38 0.89 11.28
N SER A 246 -2.53 2.08 11.84
CA SER A 246 -1.77 2.48 13.02
C SER A 246 -2.71 2.38 14.22
N SER A 247 -2.17 1.89 15.33
CA SER A 247 -2.82 1.77 16.64
C SER A 247 -3.49 3.06 17.22
N LEU A 248 -3.48 4.18 16.48
CA LEU A 248 -4.03 5.49 16.85
C LEU A 248 -5.44 5.80 16.29
N GLY A 249 -6.14 4.86 15.64
CA GLY A 249 -7.59 4.91 15.48
C GLY A 249 -8.18 5.87 14.41
N VAL A 250 -7.39 6.74 13.77
CA VAL A 250 -7.79 7.45 12.52
C VAL A 250 -6.70 7.55 11.41
N PRO A 251 -5.83 6.55 11.15
CA PRO A 251 -4.92 6.60 9.99
C PRO A 251 -5.57 6.13 8.68
N ASN A 252 -6.63 5.33 8.76
CA ASN A 252 -7.14 4.59 7.61
C ASN A 252 -7.86 5.46 6.59
N HIS A 253 -8.12 6.73 6.88
CA HIS A 253 -8.69 7.65 5.90
C HIS A 253 -7.65 8.29 4.99
N PHE A 254 -6.35 8.25 5.33
CA PHE A 254 -5.31 8.87 4.50
C PHE A 254 -5.14 8.16 3.15
N VAL A 255 -4.89 8.94 2.10
CA VAL A 255 -4.69 8.41 0.73
C VAL A 255 -3.29 7.82 0.52
N ALA A 256 -2.30 8.21 1.34
CA ALA A 256 -0.90 7.84 1.12
C ALA A 256 -0.66 6.31 1.17
N PRO A 257 -1.13 5.57 2.20
CA PRO A 257 -1.00 4.11 2.21
C PRO A 257 -1.68 3.45 1.00
N LEU A 258 -2.82 3.97 0.56
CA LEU A 258 -3.51 3.46 -0.64
C LEU A 258 -2.67 3.66 -1.91
N THR A 259 -2.04 4.84 -2.06
CA THR A 259 -1.17 5.10 -3.21
C THR A 259 0.08 4.23 -3.20
N ASP A 260 0.64 3.93 -2.02
CA ASP A 260 1.83 3.11 -1.88
C ASP A 260 1.51 1.62 -2.20
N THR A 261 0.37 1.11 -1.69
CA THR A 261 -0.18 -0.20 -2.08
C THR A 261 -0.40 -0.29 -3.60
N LEU A 262 -1.04 0.71 -4.22
CA LEU A 262 -1.30 0.70 -5.66
C LEU A 262 -0.04 0.81 -6.50
N ALA A 263 0.97 1.56 -6.05
CA ALA A 263 2.25 1.66 -6.74
C ALA A 263 3.00 0.32 -6.76
N LEU A 264 3.00 -0.41 -5.63
CA LEU A 264 3.46 -1.80 -5.57
C LEU A 264 2.61 -2.71 -6.45
N GLY A 265 1.29 -2.57 -6.40
CA GLY A 265 0.35 -3.32 -7.23
C GLY A 265 0.61 -3.17 -8.73
N ASN A 266 0.84 -1.94 -9.20
CA ASN A 266 1.18 -1.67 -10.61
C ASN A 266 2.47 -2.37 -11.02
N MET A 267 3.50 -2.31 -10.15
CA MET A 267 4.76 -3.01 -10.39
C MET A 267 4.55 -4.52 -10.49
N LEU A 268 3.79 -5.12 -9.58
CA LEU A 268 3.53 -6.56 -9.58
C LEU A 268 2.69 -7.00 -10.79
N ALA A 269 1.70 -6.20 -11.18
CA ALA A 269 0.89 -6.44 -12.39
C ALA A 269 1.71 -6.33 -13.69
N GLY A 270 2.74 -5.48 -13.71
CA GLY A 270 3.69 -5.42 -14.81
C GLY A 270 4.56 -6.68 -14.94
N LEU A 271 4.76 -7.43 -13.85
CA LEU A 271 5.50 -8.72 -13.85
C LEU A 271 4.59 -9.90 -14.18
N ASP A 272 3.40 -9.94 -13.57
CA ASP A 272 2.38 -10.96 -13.77
C ASP A 272 1.08 -10.27 -14.19
N SER A 273 0.76 -10.35 -15.48
CA SER A 273 -0.43 -9.70 -16.05
C SER A 273 -1.77 -10.28 -15.55
N SER A 274 -1.75 -11.41 -14.84
CA SER A 274 -2.94 -11.97 -14.17
C SER A 274 -3.13 -11.42 -12.75
N PHE A 275 -2.13 -10.71 -12.22
CA PHE A 275 -2.16 -10.14 -10.89
C PHE A 275 -3.22 -9.05 -10.75
N ASN A 276 -4.03 -9.14 -9.70
CA ASN A 276 -5.14 -8.24 -9.45
C ASN A 276 -5.19 -7.74 -8.00
N ILE A 277 -6.08 -6.78 -7.75
CA ILE A 277 -6.24 -6.15 -6.43
C ILE A 277 -6.55 -7.15 -5.31
N ALA A 278 -7.34 -8.20 -5.57
CA ALA A 278 -7.64 -9.18 -4.55
C ALA A 278 -6.39 -9.98 -4.15
N GLN A 279 -5.50 -10.29 -5.10
CA GLN A 279 -4.21 -10.91 -4.81
C GLN A 279 -3.27 -9.94 -4.09
N LEU A 280 -3.27 -8.65 -4.49
CA LEU A 280 -2.51 -7.60 -3.82
C LEU A 280 -2.87 -7.51 -2.32
N ASN A 281 -4.17 -7.41 -1.99
CA ASN A 281 -4.59 -7.28 -0.60
C ASN A 281 -4.16 -8.49 0.24
N ARG A 282 -4.38 -9.71 -0.27
CA ARG A 282 -3.96 -10.93 0.44
C ARG A 282 -2.44 -11.04 0.58
N LEU A 283 -1.68 -10.54 -0.39
CA LEU A 283 -0.23 -10.56 -0.34
C LEU A 283 0.30 -9.56 0.70
N MET A 284 -0.25 -8.34 0.73
CA MET A 284 0.11 -7.36 1.75
C MET A 284 -0.22 -7.88 3.16
N ALA A 285 -1.41 -8.45 3.37
CA ALA A 285 -1.80 -9.00 4.67
C ALA A 285 -0.90 -10.16 5.15
N ALA A 286 -0.25 -10.88 4.23
CA ALA A 286 0.67 -11.95 4.58
C ALA A 286 2.13 -11.47 4.73
N SER A 287 2.41 -10.18 4.50
CA SER A 287 3.79 -9.69 4.41
C SER A 287 4.46 -9.43 5.75
N SER A 288 3.69 -9.02 6.77
CA SER A 288 4.20 -8.71 8.10
C SER A 288 3.12 -8.97 9.15
N ASN A 289 3.54 -9.27 10.37
CA ASN A 289 2.67 -9.32 11.55
C ASN A 289 2.59 -7.98 12.30
N ALA A 290 3.26 -6.95 11.78
CA ALA A 290 3.14 -5.58 12.23
C ALA A 290 2.25 -4.82 11.24
N ALA A 291 1.14 -4.30 11.76
CA ALA A 291 0.09 -3.63 11.00
C ALA A 291 0.56 -2.37 10.23
N ASP A 292 1.75 -1.85 10.54
CA ASP A 292 2.39 -0.65 9.98
C ASP A 292 3.68 -0.93 9.19
N ALA A 293 3.89 -2.17 8.73
CA ALA A 293 5.14 -2.57 8.07
C ALA A 293 5.00 -3.48 6.84
N SER A 294 3.78 -3.82 6.42
CA SER A 294 3.53 -4.77 5.34
C SER A 294 4.03 -4.28 3.98
N GLN A 295 3.89 -3.00 3.68
CA GLN A 295 4.28 -2.37 2.42
C GLN A 295 5.80 -2.34 2.29
N GLU A 296 6.51 -1.87 3.32
CA GLU A 296 7.97 -1.82 3.39
C GLU A 296 8.56 -3.23 3.37
N THR A 297 7.99 -4.15 4.16
CA THR A 297 8.46 -5.53 4.24
C THR A 297 8.34 -6.22 2.88
N MET A 298 7.21 -6.06 2.18
CA MET A 298 7.05 -6.62 0.84
C MET A 298 8.03 -6.01 -0.16
N LEU A 299 8.17 -4.67 -0.15
CA LEU A 299 9.11 -3.97 -1.03
C LEU A 299 10.55 -4.44 -0.82
N ASP A 300 10.96 -4.59 0.43
CA ASP A 300 12.30 -5.07 0.78
C ASP A 300 12.51 -6.55 0.43
N HIS A 301 11.49 -7.40 0.56
CA HIS A 301 11.55 -8.78 0.09
C HIS A 301 11.77 -8.86 -1.42
N LEU A 302 11.05 -8.05 -2.21
CA LEU A 302 11.24 -7.96 -3.65
C LEU A 302 12.63 -7.39 -3.99
N GLY A 303 13.05 -6.36 -3.27
CA GLY A 303 14.37 -5.75 -3.42
C GLY A 303 15.50 -6.77 -3.21
N ARG A 304 15.44 -7.56 -2.14
CA ARG A 304 16.46 -8.61 -1.88
C ARG A 304 16.44 -9.71 -2.94
N LEU A 305 15.27 -10.06 -3.46
CA LEU A 305 15.13 -11.05 -4.52
C LEU A 305 15.71 -10.57 -5.86
N PHE A 306 15.42 -9.34 -6.28
CA PHE A 306 15.77 -8.89 -7.63
C PHE A 306 17.07 -8.06 -7.71
N VAL A 307 17.40 -7.35 -6.64
CA VAL A 307 18.56 -6.45 -6.56
C VAL A 307 19.65 -7.06 -5.67
N GLY A 308 19.27 -7.64 -4.53
CA GLY A 308 20.16 -8.31 -3.59
C GLY A 308 20.30 -7.58 -2.24
N ASP A 309 21.18 -8.07 -1.37
CA ASP A 309 21.29 -7.63 0.04
C ASP A 309 21.81 -6.19 0.25
N HIS A 310 22.12 -5.46 -0.82
CA HIS A 310 22.67 -4.11 -0.76
C HIS A 310 21.60 -3.00 -0.83
N ILE A 311 20.33 -3.36 -0.94
CA ILE A 311 19.24 -2.39 -0.79
C ILE A 311 19.26 -1.83 0.63
N THR A 312 18.98 -0.53 0.76
CA THR A 312 18.72 0.07 2.07
C THR A 312 17.32 -0.36 2.51
N GLU A 313 17.19 -0.83 3.74
CA GLU A 313 15.88 -1.19 4.30
C GLU A 313 14.92 -0.01 4.19
N THR A 314 13.68 -0.31 3.81
CA THR A 314 12.66 0.72 3.69
C THR A 314 12.17 1.08 5.11
N PRO A 315 12.33 2.33 5.55
CA PRO A 315 11.89 2.73 6.88
C PRO A 315 10.37 2.74 6.94
N LEU A 316 9.82 2.30 8.07
CA LEU A 316 8.37 2.36 8.33
C LEU A 316 7.86 3.79 8.12
N GLY A 317 6.78 3.91 7.34
CA GLY A 317 6.15 5.18 7.06
C GLY A 317 5.57 5.86 8.31
N SER A 318 5.73 7.18 8.44
CA SER A 318 4.93 7.95 9.39
C SER A 318 3.52 8.13 8.83
N VAL A 319 2.56 7.42 9.41
CA VAL A 319 1.12 7.43 9.07
C VAL A 319 0.45 8.80 9.27
N VAL A 320 1.14 9.73 9.95
CA VAL A 320 0.64 11.07 10.29
C VAL A 320 1.26 12.11 9.34
N SER A 321 0.49 12.49 8.31
CA SER A 321 0.58 13.74 7.53
C SER A 321 1.98 14.23 7.10
N GLY A 322 2.31 14.01 5.82
CA GLY A 322 3.36 14.74 5.08
C GLY A 322 4.61 13.90 4.85
N ARG A 323 4.71 13.28 3.67
CA ARG A 323 5.66 12.20 3.37
C ARG A 323 7.10 12.58 3.65
N ASN A 324 7.81 11.63 4.24
CA ASN A 324 9.23 11.40 3.97
C ASN A 324 9.45 9.95 3.50
N SER A 325 8.52 9.40 2.70
CA SER A 325 8.64 8.08 2.05
C SER A 325 9.50 8.12 0.79
N ASP A 326 10.42 9.09 0.70
CA ASP A 326 11.32 9.18 -0.46
C ASP A 326 12.11 7.88 -0.62
N ILE A 327 12.49 7.22 0.47
CA ILE A 327 13.16 5.91 0.42
C ILE A 327 12.27 4.81 -0.15
N PHE A 328 10.97 4.77 0.21
CA PHE A 328 10.02 3.80 -0.37
C PHE A 328 9.97 3.94 -1.89
N TYR A 329 9.76 5.15 -2.41
CA TYR A 329 9.71 5.38 -3.84
C TYR A 329 11.09 5.22 -4.52
N GLN A 330 12.19 5.53 -3.84
CA GLN A 330 13.54 5.21 -4.35
C GLN A 330 13.70 3.69 -4.54
N ASN A 331 13.36 2.89 -3.54
CA ASN A 331 13.47 1.43 -3.61
C ASN A 331 12.53 0.84 -4.66
N LEU A 332 11.29 1.35 -4.74
CA LEU A 332 10.34 0.98 -5.79
C LEU A 332 10.89 1.29 -7.19
N PHE A 333 11.45 2.48 -7.39
CA PHE A 333 11.98 2.88 -8.69
C PHE A 333 13.29 2.18 -9.05
N ILE A 334 14.11 1.80 -8.06
CA ILE A 334 15.26 0.90 -8.28
C ILE A 334 14.77 -0.45 -8.80
N LEU A 335 13.74 -1.03 -8.18
CA LEU A 335 13.13 -2.26 -8.66
C LEU A 335 12.54 -2.09 -10.05
N GLN A 336 11.80 -1.01 -10.30
CA GLN A 336 11.23 -0.77 -11.63
C GLN A 336 12.34 -0.67 -12.69
N ALA A 337 13.42 0.06 -12.42
CA ALA A 337 14.57 0.16 -13.31
C ALA A 337 15.26 -1.19 -13.53
N GLN A 338 15.27 -2.07 -12.54
CA GLN A 338 15.76 -3.43 -12.67
C GLN A 338 14.86 -4.28 -13.57
N LEU A 339 13.53 -4.13 -13.46
CA LEU A 339 12.55 -5.09 -13.98
C LEU A 339 11.92 -4.70 -15.32
N PHE A 340 11.76 -3.42 -15.63
CA PHE A 340 10.97 -2.96 -16.78
C PHE A 340 11.82 -2.28 -17.85
N GLN A 341 11.35 -2.34 -19.09
CA GLN A 341 12.03 -1.75 -20.24
C GLN A 341 12.09 -0.23 -20.13
N ASN A 342 10.96 0.38 -19.80
CA ASN A 342 10.80 1.81 -19.55
C ASN A 342 10.20 1.99 -18.14
N PRO A 343 11.03 2.11 -17.09
CA PRO A 343 10.54 2.12 -15.71
C PRO A 343 9.73 3.37 -15.33
N ASN A 344 9.77 4.41 -16.16
CA ASN A 344 9.02 5.63 -15.94
C ASN A 344 7.63 5.61 -16.61
N ASP A 345 7.36 4.65 -17.50
CA ASP A 345 6.06 4.53 -18.17
C ASP A 345 5.02 4.03 -17.16
N ILE A 346 3.76 4.49 -17.29
CA ILE A 346 2.65 4.02 -16.44
C ILE A 346 2.35 2.54 -16.73
N ASP A 347 2.27 2.20 -18.03
CA ASP A 347 2.08 0.83 -18.50
C ASP A 347 3.42 0.09 -18.49
N LEU A 348 3.73 -0.53 -17.36
CA LEU A 348 5.00 -1.23 -17.15
C LEU A 348 5.09 -2.51 -17.99
N VAL A 349 6.11 -2.59 -18.83
CA VAL A 349 6.43 -3.78 -19.63
C VAL A 349 7.72 -4.42 -19.13
N ALA A 350 7.62 -5.65 -18.60
CA ALA A 350 8.77 -6.39 -18.08
C ALA A 350 9.85 -6.61 -19.15
N LYS A 351 11.12 -6.58 -18.75
CA LYS A 351 12.25 -7.01 -19.61
C LYS A 351 12.11 -8.50 -19.94
N GLY A 352 12.70 -8.93 -21.06
CA GLY A 352 12.48 -10.26 -21.62
C GLY A 352 12.74 -11.42 -20.65
N GLU A 353 13.75 -11.30 -19.79
CA GLU A 353 14.07 -12.29 -18.76
C GLU A 353 13.06 -12.38 -17.60
N TYR A 354 12.18 -11.39 -17.47
CA TYR A 354 11.12 -11.32 -16.43
C TYR A 354 9.72 -11.58 -16.98
N GLN A 355 9.56 -11.75 -18.30
CA GLN A 355 8.26 -11.99 -18.91
C GLN A 355 7.74 -13.41 -18.64
N GLY A 356 6.43 -13.54 -18.38
CA GLY A 356 5.77 -14.82 -18.16
C GLY A 356 5.98 -15.42 -16.76
N MET A 357 6.60 -14.65 -15.85
CA MET A 357 6.64 -14.99 -14.43
C MET A 357 5.22 -14.99 -13.85
N SER A 358 4.98 -15.85 -12.87
CA SER A 358 3.74 -15.80 -12.11
C SER A 358 4.02 -15.72 -10.61
N LEU A 359 3.31 -14.80 -9.97
CA LEU A 359 3.40 -14.52 -8.56
C LEU A 359 2.39 -15.39 -7.80
N VAL A 360 2.90 -16.29 -6.97
CA VAL A 360 2.09 -17.18 -6.16
C VAL A 360 2.08 -16.66 -4.72
N ASN A 361 0.91 -16.27 -4.23
CA ASN A 361 0.73 -15.94 -2.81
C ASN A 361 0.75 -17.23 -1.98
N LEU A 362 1.69 -17.32 -1.05
CA LEU A 362 1.86 -18.50 -0.19
C LEU A 362 0.89 -18.49 1.01
N GLY A 363 0.31 -17.33 1.34
CA GLY A 363 -0.75 -17.21 2.35
C GLY A 363 -2.07 -17.88 1.93
N ASP A 364 -2.25 -18.15 0.64
CA ASP A 364 -3.42 -18.87 0.11
C ASP A 364 -3.35 -20.40 0.35
N TYR A 365 -2.21 -20.92 0.83
CA TYR A 365 -2.05 -22.36 1.08
C TYR A 365 -2.60 -22.77 2.44
N THR A 366 -3.44 -23.80 2.44
CA THR A 366 -4.09 -24.34 3.65
C THR A 366 -3.35 -25.50 4.30
N ALA A 367 -2.18 -25.90 3.78
CA ALA A 367 -1.40 -27.00 4.31
C ALA A 367 0.11 -26.83 4.06
N SER A 368 0.90 -26.93 5.12
CA SER A 368 2.37 -26.85 5.06
C SER A 368 2.99 -27.95 4.19
N ASN A 369 2.42 -29.16 4.17
CA ASN A 369 2.93 -30.25 3.33
C ASN A 369 2.88 -29.91 1.83
N THR A 370 1.89 -29.15 1.37
CA THR A 370 1.83 -28.71 -0.03
C THR A 370 2.95 -27.73 -0.35
N LEU A 371 3.28 -26.83 0.57
CA LEU A 371 4.45 -25.94 0.43
C LEU A 371 5.75 -26.75 0.36
N ALA A 372 5.89 -27.78 1.20
CA ALA A 372 7.04 -28.67 1.20
C ALA A 372 7.18 -29.44 -0.13
N GLU A 373 6.11 -30.02 -0.66
CA GLU A 373 6.13 -30.74 -1.95
C GLU A 373 6.44 -29.80 -3.12
N ASN A 374 5.91 -28.58 -3.12
CA ASN A 374 6.25 -27.59 -4.13
C ASN A 374 7.72 -27.15 -4.05
N ALA A 375 8.28 -26.99 -2.84
CA ALA A 375 9.69 -26.65 -2.65
C ALA A 375 10.65 -27.75 -3.16
N LYS A 376 10.23 -29.03 -3.17
CA LYS A 376 11.02 -30.13 -3.73
C LYS A 376 11.13 -30.10 -5.26
N THR A 377 10.26 -29.36 -5.93
CA THR A 377 10.16 -29.37 -7.40
C THR A 377 10.31 -27.99 -8.03
N THR A 378 10.10 -26.93 -7.26
CA THR A 378 10.08 -25.54 -7.73
C THR A 378 10.98 -24.68 -6.87
N ILE A 379 12.06 -24.17 -7.46
CA ILE A 379 13.09 -23.40 -6.74
C ILE A 379 12.54 -22.14 -6.05
N GLY A 380 11.50 -21.51 -6.61
CA GLY A 380 10.88 -20.34 -5.99
C GLY A 380 10.20 -20.64 -4.65
N PHE A 381 9.61 -21.83 -4.50
CA PHE A 381 9.08 -22.28 -3.21
C PHE A 381 10.22 -22.56 -2.23
N MET A 382 11.31 -23.20 -2.67
CA MET A 382 12.47 -23.40 -1.81
C MET A 382 13.07 -22.07 -1.34
N TYR A 383 13.20 -21.08 -2.24
CA TYR A 383 13.67 -19.75 -1.88
C TYR A 383 12.74 -19.07 -0.86
N ALA A 384 11.42 -19.20 -1.02
CA ALA A 384 10.46 -18.68 -0.07
C ALA A 384 10.56 -19.36 1.30
N LEU A 385 10.79 -20.68 1.35
CA LEU A 385 11.03 -21.40 2.60
C LEU A 385 12.30 -20.91 3.30
N GLU A 386 13.42 -20.78 2.57
CA GLU A 386 14.70 -20.35 3.17
C GLU A 386 14.64 -18.91 3.70
N ASN A 387 13.95 -18.01 2.98
CA ASN A 387 13.90 -16.58 3.29
C ASN A 387 12.62 -16.16 4.03
N LEU A 388 11.71 -17.09 4.30
CA LEU A 388 10.42 -16.88 4.98
C LEU A 388 9.51 -15.83 4.30
N LEU A 389 9.37 -15.94 2.97
CA LEU A 389 8.62 -14.98 2.14
C LEU A 389 7.15 -15.35 2.01
N PRO A 390 6.24 -14.35 1.87
CA PRO A 390 4.81 -14.60 1.65
C PRO A 390 4.47 -14.96 0.20
N PHE A 391 5.46 -15.05 -0.67
CA PHE A 391 5.26 -15.35 -2.08
C PHE A 391 6.36 -16.25 -2.64
N ALA A 392 6.05 -16.88 -3.76
CA ALA A 392 7.02 -17.49 -4.66
C ALA A 392 6.81 -16.98 -6.08
N LEU A 393 7.90 -16.83 -6.85
CA LEU A 393 7.80 -16.64 -8.29
C LEU A 393 7.98 -17.97 -8.99
N THR A 394 7.09 -18.25 -9.94
CA THR A 394 7.20 -19.40 -10.85
C THR A 394 7.57 -18.92 -12.24
N ASN A 395 8.13 -19.81 -13.07
CA ASN A 395 8.73 -19.47 -14.36
C ASN A 395 9.82 -18.39 -14.25
N ALA A 396 10.55 -18.38 -13.12
CA ALA A 396 11.50 -17.32 -12.76
C ALA A 396 12.93 -17.83 -12.59
N ASP A 397 13.33 -18.85 -13.37
CA ASP A 397 14.66 -19.48 -13.25
C ASP A 397 15.80 -18.46 -13.36
N ALA A 398 15.67 -17.46 -14.24
CA ALA A 398 16.66 -16.39 -14.41
C ALA A 398 16.88 -15.58 -13.12
N VAL A 399 15.83 -15.37 -12.32
CA VAL A 399 15.91 -14.68 -11.02
C VAL A 399 16.66 -15.55 -10.02
N TYR A 400 16.29 -16.83 -9.92
CA TYR A 400 16.85 -17.72 -8.91
C TYR A 400 18.26 -18.22 -9.23
N GLN A 401 18.73 -18.14 -10.48
CA GLN A 401 20.12 -18.42 -10.83
C GLN A 401 21.12 -17.59 -10.02
N ALA A 402 20.80 -16.31 -9.74
CA ALA A 402 21.65 -15.46 -8.92
C ALA A 402 21.74 -15.96 -7.46
N HIS A 403 20.66 -16.57 -6.98
CA HIS A 403 20.48 -17.08 -5.61
C HIS A 403 20.83 -18.56 -5.44
N ASN A 404 21.18 -19.27 -6.51
CA ASN A 404 21.47 -20.72 -6.50
C ASN A 404 22.79 -21.10 -7.19
N LYS A 405 23.78 -20.21 -7.24
CA LYS A 405 25.05 -20.43 -7.97
C LYS A 405 25.80 -21.70 -7.56
N ASN A 406 25.67 -22.13 -6.31
CA ASN A 406 26.36 -23.29 -5.74
C ASN A 406 25.39 -24.43 -5.38
N GLY A 407 24.16 -24.42 -5.92
CA GLY A 407 23.14 -25.41 -5.59
C GLY A 407 22.58 -25.30 -4.18
N GLN A 408 22.78 -24.17 -3.48
CA GLN A 408 22.32 -23.96 -2.10
C GLN A 408 20.79 -24.02 -1.91
N LEU A 409 20.01 -23.95 -2.98
CA LEU A 409 18.55 -24.12 -3.00
C LEU A 409 18.14 -25.44 -3.66
N ASP A 410 19.08 -26.31 -4.04
CA ASP A 410 18.74 -27.60 -4.61
C ASP A 410 18.11 -28.49 -3.52
N PRO A 411 16.95 -29.11 -3.76
CA PRO A 411 16.26 -29.91 -2.74
C PRO A 411 17.10 -31.04 -2.14
N ASN A 412 18.07 -31.56 -2.91
CA ASN A 412 18.99 -32.61 -2.45
C ASN A 412 20.02 -32.14 -1.40
N GLN A 413 20.14 -30.84 -1.15
CA GLN A 413 20.96 -30.29 -0.06
C GLN A 413 20.27 -30.41 1.31
N PHE A 414 18.96 -30.65 1.31
CA PHE A 414 18.12 -30.68 2.50
C PHE A 414 17.58 -32.09 2.77
N SER A 415 17.34 -32.42 4.03
CA SER A 415 16.56 -33.62 4.36
C SER A 415 15.08 -33.37 4.12
N GLU A 416 14.29 -34.41 3.88
CA GLU A 416 12.83 -34.27 3.77
C GLU A 416 12.22 -33.67 5.04
N GLN A 417 12.75 -34.05 6.22
CA GLN A 417 12.33 -33.51 7.51
C GLN A 417 12.64 -32.01 7.62
N TYR A 418 13.78 -31.54 7.11
CA TYR A 418 14.11 -30.11 7.07
C TYR A 418 13.09 -29.34 6.23
N ILE A 419 12.82 -29.81 5.00
CA ILE A 419 11.89 -29.13 4.09
C ILE A 419 10.48 -29.09 4.71
N GLY A 420 10.04 -30.21 5.30
CA GLY A 420 8.74 -30.29 6.01
C GLY A 420 8.65 -29.31 7.19
N ASP A 421 9.67 -29.28 8.04
CA ASP A 421 9.69 -28.39 9.21
C ASP A 421 9.81 -26.91 8.80
N ARG A 422 10.59 -26.60 7.75
CA ARG A 422 10.74 -25.24 7.22
C ARG A 422 9.45 -24.73 6.58
N ALA A 423 8.75 -25.61 5.86
CA ALA A 423 7.41 -25.34 5.36
C ALA A 423 6.40 -25.13 6.49
N GLY A 424 6.51 -25.90 7.59
CA GLY A 424 5.74 -25.69 8.81
C GLY A 424 6.00 -24.31 9.43
N LEU A 425 7.26 -23.90 9.55
CA LEU A 425 7.63 -22.57 10.04
C LEU A 425 7.04 -21.46 9.17
N LEU A 426 7.20 -21.52 7.83
CA LEU A 426 6.65 -20.50 6.94
C LEU A 426 5.11 -20.48 7.03
N TYR A 427 4.45 -21.63 6.97
CA TYR A 427 3.00 -21.74 7.06
C TYR A 427 2.45 -21.07 8.31
N TRP A 428 3.05 -21.32 9.47
CA TRP A 428 2.65 -20.67 10.72
C TRP A 428 3.03 -19.19 10.75
N LYS A 429 4.19 -18.79 10.20
CA LYS A 429 4.56 -17.37 10.11
C LYS A 429 3.48 -16.57 9.37
N LEU A 430 3.02 -17.09 8.23
CA LEU A 430 1.98 -16.42 7.44
C LEU A 430 0.66 -16.29 8.21
N LYS A 431 0.32 -17.24 9.09
CA LYS A 431 -0.84 -17.10 9.97
C LYS A 431 -0.67 -16.01 11.03
N TYR A 432 0.53 -15.89 11.62
CA TYR A 432 0.85 -14.77 12.51
C TYR A 432 0.76 -13.43 11.78
N ASP A 433 1.23 -13.38 10.53
CA ASP A 433 1.17 -12.19 9.69
C ASP A 433 -0.29 -11.81 9.39
N LEU A 434 -1.09 -12.77 8.91
CA LEU A 434 -2.50 -12.57 8.59
C LEU A 434 -3.38 -12.14 9.78
N THR A 435 -2.94 -12.38 11.01
CA THR A 435 -3.67 -12.01 12.24
C THR A 435 -2.97 -10.93 13.05
N ASP A 436 -1.97 -10.23 12.49
CA ASP A 436 -1.14 -9.23 13.17
C ASP A 436 -0.65 -9.68 14.56
N THR A 437 -0.40 -10.97 14.70
CA THR A 437 -0.03 -11.58 15.98
C THR A 437 1.47 -11.42 16.18
N SER A 438 1.88 -10.81 17.29
CA SER A 438 3.30 -10.63 17.59
C SER A 438 4.04 -11.97 17.63
N TYR A 439 5.18 -12.08 16.93
CA TYR A 439 6.06 -13.24 17.09
C TYR A 439 6.46 -13.42 18.56
N GLY A 440 6.35 -14.65 19.06
CA GLY A 440 6.52 -15.02 20.46
C GLY A 440 5.22 -15.15 21.24
N SER A 441 4.13 -14.55 20.77
CA SER A 441 2.78 -14.82 21.28
C SER A 441 2.35 -16.26 20.95
N TYR A 442 1.35 -16.75 21.67
CA TYR A 442 0.72 -18.04 21.37
C TYR A 442 -0.41 -17.85 20.37
N ILE A 443 -0.53 -18.77 19.42
CA ILE A 443 -1.67 -18.86 18.52
C ILE A 443 -2.38 -20.20 18.73
N ASN A 444 -3.71 -20.18 18.75
CA ASN A 444 -4.51 -21.39 18.83
C ASN A 444 -4.86 -21.86 17.40
N PRO A 445 -4.44 -23.06 16.96
CA PRO A 445 -4.80 -23.61 15.67
C PRO A 445 -6.30 -23.70 15.39
N ASP A 446 -7.12 -23.82 16.43
CA ASP A 446 -8.58 -23.88 16.28
C ASP A 446 -9.21 -22.52 15.91
N ASP A 447 -8.43 -21.43 15.91
CA ASP A 447 -8.85 -20.12 15.40
C ASP A 447 -8.86 -20.07 13.86
N PHE A 448 -8.33 -21.10 13.18
CA PHE A 448 -8.32 -21.21 11.72
C PHE A 448 -9.01 -22.49 11.23
N ASP A 449 -9.85 -22.34 10.21
CA ASP A 449 -10.62 -23.44 9.62
C ASP A 449 -9.73 -24.60 9.12
N ASP A 450 -8.55 -24.28 8.58
CA ASP A 450 -7.61 -25.23 7.97
C ASP A 450 -6.67 -25.91 8.97
N THR A 451 -6.63 -25.47 10.23
CA THR A 451 -5.80 -26.07 11.29
C THR A 451 -6.58 -26.59 12.48
N SER A 452 -7.90 -26.72 12.35
CA SER A 452 -8.73 -27.32 13.39
C SER A 452 -8.19 -28.69 13.83
N SER A 453 -8.12 -28.89 15.14
CA SER A 453 -7.59 -30.10 15.77
C SER A 453 -6.10 -30.40 15.53
N PHE A 454 -5.28 -29.40 15.23
CA PHE A 454 -3.82 -29.56 15.07
C PHE A 454 -3.18 -30.23 16.31
N GLU A 455 -2.41 -31.29 16.09
CA GLU A 455 -1.90 -32.14 17.19
C GLU A 455 -0.64 -31.58 17.87
N GLY A 456 -0.76 -31.40 19.17
CA GLY A 456 0.32 -31.09 20.10
C GLY A 456 0.82 -29.65 20.04
N ASN A 457 1.72 -29.34 20.97
CA ASN A 457 2.28 -28.02 21.16
C ASN A 457 3.63 -27.89 20.45
N TRP A 458 3.82 -26.82 19.68
CA TRP A 458 5.01 -26.63 18.86
C TRP A 458 5.60 -25.23 19.03
N SER A 459 6.93 -25.15 19.07
CA SER A 459 7.66 -23.88 19.03
C SER A 459 8.67 -23.91 17.90
N TYR A 460 8.47 -23.05 16.90
CA TYR A 460 9.40 -22.85 15.81
C TYR A 460 10.26 -21.63 16.10
N ARG A 461 11.58 -21.76 15.95
CA ARG A 461 12.51 -20.65 16.15
C ARG A 461 13.49 -20.53 14.99
N ASP A 462 13.54 -19.35 14.38
CA ASP A 462 14.58 -19.00 13.42
C ASP A 462 15.55 -18.00 14.05
N LEU A 463 16.79 -18.44 14.30
CA LEU A 463 17.80 -17.61 14.95
C LEU A 463 18.36 -16.53 14.03
N SER A 464 18.31 -16.72 12.71
CA SER A 464 18.85 -15.77 11.73
C SER A 464 17.92 -14.57 11.52
N GLN A 465 16.61 -14.81 11.58
CA GLN A 465 15.58 -13.79 11.43
C GLN A 465 14.98 -13.33 12.77
N ASN A 466 15.46 -13.90 13.89
CA ASN A 466 14.96 -13.61 15.24
C ASN A 466 13.44 -13.84 15.39
N ILE A 467 12.93 -14.91 14.78
CA ILE A 467 11.51 -15.29 14.81
C ILE A 467 11.29 -16.40 15.83
N THR A 468 10.22 -16.32 16.61
CA THR A 468 9.71 -17.40 17.46
C THR A 468 8.20 -17.50 17.27
N LEU A 469 7.68 -18.68 16.95
CA LEU A 469 6.24 -18.94 16.79
C LEU A 469 5.84 -20.05 17.77
N ASN A 470 4.80 -19.82 18.55
CA ASN A 470 4.32 -20.75 19.58
C ASN A 470 2.89 -21.18 19.27
N ILE A 471 2.73 -22.46 18.92
CA ILE A 471 1.48 -23.04 18.46
C ILE A 471 0.89 -23.91 19.58
N ASP A 472 -0.26 -23.49 20.12
CA ASP A 472 -0.93 -24.15 21.24
C ASP A 472 -2.00 -25.11 20.69
N GLY A 473 -1.56 -26.25 20.16
CA GLY A 473 -2.43 -27.27 19.58
C GLY A 473 -3.08 -28.19 20.62
N ASN A 474 -3.74 -29.23 20.13
CA ASN A 474 -4.41 -30.20 20.96
C ASN A 474 -3.43 -31.08 21.75
N GLY A 475 -3.55 -31.06 23.08
CA GLY A 475 -2.83 -31.97 23.95
C GLY A 475 -2.37 -31.31 25.23
N THR A 476 -1.75 -32.09 26.12
CA THR A 476 -1.16 -31.58 27.37
C THR A 476 0.36 -31.69 27.37
N ASP A 477 0.95 -32.02 26.22
CA ASP A 477 2.38 -32.26 26.07
C ASP A 477 3.19 -30.96 26.17
N VAL A 478 4.45 -31.10 26.58
CA VAL A 478 5.42 -30.00 26.51
C VAL A 478 5.66 -29.56 25.06
N TYR A 479 5.96 -28.29 24.85
CA TYR A 479 6.24 -27.73 23.53
C TYR A 479 7.41 -28.44 22.86
N ARG A 480 7.15 -29.06 21.69
CA ARG A 480 8.19 -29.59 20.81
C ARG A 480 8.90 -28.44 20.13
N GLN A 481 10.24 -28.42 20.19
CA GLN A 481 11.03 -27.30 19.66
C GLN A 481 11.73 -27.67 18.37
N ILE A 482 11.51 -26.84 17.35
CA ILE A 482 12.21 -26.88 16.06
C ILE A 482 13.00 -25.58 15.94
N ILE A 483 14.32 -25.69 15.86
CA ILE A 483 15.23 -24.54 15.82
C ILE A 483 16.05 -24.55 14.53
N PHE A 484 15.99 -23.45 13.79
CA PHE A 484 16.76 -23.19 12.58
C PHE A 484 17.87 -22.17 12.83
N GLY A 485 19.04 -22.42 12.24
CA GLY A 485 20.17 -21.50 12.27
C GLY A 485 21.16 -21.77 13.40
N ASN A 486 22.27 -21.01 13.42
CA ASN A 486 23.36 -21.21 14.37
C ASN A 486 23.35 -20.15 15.49
N PHE A 487 23.61 -20.57 16.72
CA PHE A 487 23.79 -19.69 17.90
C PHE A 487 24.99 -18.70 17.80
N TYR A 488 25.87 -18.82 16.79
CA TYR A 488 27.14 -18.10 16.73
C TYR A 488 27.05 -16.62 16.26
N HIS A 489 25.91 -16.14 15.76
CA HIS A 489 25.80 -14.77 15.25
C HIS A 489 25.42 -13.70 16.29
N LEU A 490 25.13 -14.07 17.54
CA LEU A 490 24.76 -13.12 18.61
C LEU A 490 25.95 -12.49 19.36
N LEU A 491 27.20 -12.74 18.96
CA LEU A 491 28.40 -12.24 19.65
C LEU A 491 29.45 -11.52 18.76
N SER A 492 29.16 -11.16 17.51
CA SER A 492 30.15 -10.44 16.67
C SER A 492 29.65 -9.09 16.16
N SER A 493 29.55 -8.11 17.05
CA SER A 493 29.71 -6.71 16.66
C SER A 493 31.20 -6.34 16.70
N HIS A 494 31.98 -6.69 15.67
CA HIS A 494 33.16 -5.95 15.11
C HIS A 494 33.99 -6.82 14.12
N PRO A 495 34.64 -6.22 13.09
CA PRO A 495 35.24 -6.90 11.93
C PRO A 495 36.67 -7.44 12.20
N PRO A 496 37.23 -8.32 11.33
CA PRO A 496 38.34 -9.20 11.69
C PRO A 496 39.72 -8.57 11.43
N PRO A 497 40.79 -9.11 12.06
CA PRO A 497 42.09 -9.10 11.43
C PRO A 497 42.54 -10.52 11.06
N PHE A 498 42.93 -10.66 9.79
CA PHE A 498 43.79 -11.73 9.28
C PHE A 498 45.04 -11.91 10.15
N ILE A 499 45.27 -13.11 10.69
CA ILE A 499 46.62 -13.62 10.99
C ILE A 499 46.67 -15.13 10.70
N LYS A 500 47.61 -15.55 9.83
CA LYS A 500 47.96 -16.95 9.52
C LYS A 500 48.40 -17.71 10.80
N PRO A 501 48.17 -19.03 10.90
CA PRO A 501 48.60 -19.80 12.06
C PRO A 501 50.10 -20.12 12.00
N PRO A 502 50.85 -20.05 13.12
CA PRO A 502 52.03 -20.88 13.32
C PRO A 502 51.68 -22.10 14.18
N LYS A 503 52.34 -23.21 13.84
CA LYS A 503 52.28 -24.51 14.49
C LYS A 503 53.11 -24.55 15.80
N ILE A 504 52.67 -25.43 16.72
CA ILE A 504 53.43 -26.30 17.66
C ILE A 504 53.65 -25.89 19.15
N ASN A 505 53.16 -26.81 20.01
CA ASN A 505 53.57 -27.33 21.34
C ASN A 505 54.08 -26.43 22.48
N GLN A 506 53.43 -26.52 23.66
CA GLN A 506 53.88 -27.29 24.85
C GLN A 506 53.00 -27.03 26.09
N GLN A 507 52.94 -28.04 26.97
CA GLN A 507 52.28 -28.09 28.28
C GLN A 507 52.73 -26.99 29.26
N PHE A 508 51.85 -26.55 30.18
CA PHE A 508 52.18 -26.35 31.60
C PHE A 508 50.92 -26.35 32.49
N ASN A 509 51.01 -27.10 33.60
CA ASN A 509 50.08 -27.12 34.74
C ASN A 509 50.25 -25.88 35.63
N ALA A 510 49.16 -25.35 36.21
CA ALA A 510 49.06 -24.97 37.62
C ALA A 510 47.65 -24.47 37.99
N ALA A 511 47.20 -24.88 39.17
CA ALA A 511 45.94 -24.51 39.81
C ALA A 511 46.02 -23.15 40.51
N ILE A 512 44.92 -22.38 40.52
CA ILE A 512 44.63 -21.36 41.55
C ILE A 512 43.16 -21.46 41.96
N THR A 513 43.01 -21.47 43.28
CA THR A 513 41.86 -21.65 44.15
C THR A 513 40.88 -20.47 44.20
N SER A 514 39.60 -20.84 44.39
CA SER A 514 38.55 -20.22 45.20
C SER A 514 38.13 -18.75 44.96
N PHE A 515 36.89 -18.59 44.48
CA PHE A 515 35.99 -17.56 44.98
C PHE A 515 34.59 -18.17 45.16
N GLN A 516 34.13 -18.23 46.42
CA GLN A 516 32.78 -18.66 46.79
C GLN A 516 31.79 -17.51 46.53
N LEU A 517 30.63 -17.82 45.96
CA LEU A 517 29.41 -17.03 46.13
C LEU A 517 28.20 -17.96 46.23
N ASN A 518 27.63 -17.94 47.44
CA ASN A 518 26.34 -18.42 47.93
C ASN A 518 25.43 -19.28 47.04
N VAL A 519 25.25 -20.52 47.49
CA VAL A 519 24.07 -21.35 47.24
C VAL A 519 23.00 -20.98 48.27
N GLN A 520 21.84 -20.48 47.83
CA GLN A 520 20.57 -20.79 48.49
C GLN A 520 19.46 -21.05 47.47
N GLN A 521 18.97 -22.29 47.57
CA GLN A 521 17.65 -22.82 47.23
C GLN A 521 17.27 -23.01 45.76
N SER A 522 17.51 -24.25 45.36
CA SER A 522 16.75 -25.02 44.38
C SER A 522 15.23 -24.88 44.56
N SER A 523 14.53 -24.51 43.50
CA SER A 523 13.33 -25.22 43.08
C SER A 523 13.71 -26.14 41.92
N VAL A 524 13.57 -27.43 42.17
CA VAL A 524 13.67 -28.50 41.17
C VAL A 524 12.58 -28.23 40.14
N ILE A 525 12.95 -27.75 38.95
CA ILE A 525 12.12 -27.95 37.77
C ILE A 525 12.48 -29.34 37.27
N THR A 526 11.53 -30.26 37.42
CA THR A 526 11.53 -31.55 36.75
C THR A 526 11.79 -31.35 35.26
N ASP A 527 12.94 -31.82 34.82
CA ASP A 527 13.32 -32.02 33.43
C ASP A 527 12.29 -32.98 32.81
N MET A 528 11.29 -32.43 32.13
CA MET A 528 10.35 -33.19 31.30
C MET A 528 10.87 -33.11 29.86
N ALA A 529 11.12 -34.28 29.28
CA ALA A 529 11.79 -34.47 28.01
C ALA A 529 11.17 -33.64 26.86
N ALA A 530 11.74 -32.47 26.58
CA ALA A 530 11.53 -31.80 25.32
C ALA A 530 12.33 -32.54 24.24
N THR A 531 11.66 -32.93 23.15
CA THR A 531 12.36 -33.45 21.96
C THR A 531 12.82 -32.25 21.15
N TYR A 532 14.13 -32.11 20.96
CA TYR A 532 14.74 -31.01 20.21
C TYR A 532 15.11 -31.47 18.81
N VAL A 533 14.68 -30.73 17.79
CA VAL A 533 15.21 -30.85 16.43
C VAL A 533 15.98 -29.56 16.11
N HIS A 534 17.26 -29.70 15.78
CA HIS A 534 18.13 -28.57 15.49
C HIS A 534 18.71 -28.70 14.08
N TYR A 535 18.49 -27.66 13.27
CA TYR A 535 18.96 -27.62 11.89
C TYR A 535 20.06 -26.57 11.70
N HIS A 536 21.19 -27.04 11.19
CA HIS A 536 22.29 -26.20 10.74
C HIS A 536 22.25 -26.09 9.22
N ARG A 537 22.49 -24.88 8.70
CA ARG A 537 22.79 -24.70 7.27
C ARG A 537 24.09 -25.47 6.98
N ARG A 538 24.10 -26.38 6.00
CA ARG A 538 25.36 -26.96 5.51
C ARG A 538 26.16 -25.83 4.87
N THR A 539 27.14 -25.29 5.60
CA THR A 539 28.20 -24.49 4.97
C THR A 539 29.05 -25.47 4.18
N GLY A 540 28.94 -25.43 2.86
CA GLY A 540 29.75 -26.27 1.98
C GLY A 540 31.22 -25.92 2.16
N ASP A 541 32.00 -26.86 2.69
CA ASP A 541 33.43 -26.92 2.41
C ASP A 541 33.60 -27.52 1.01
N PHE A 542 34.06 -26.69 0.06
CA PHE A 542 34.72 -27.14 -1.17
C PHE A 542 36.23 -27.05 -1.00
#